data_AF-A0A956YMJ2-F1
#
_entry.id   AF-A0A956YMJ2-F1
#
_cell.length_a   1.000
_cell.length_b   1.000
_cell.length_c   1.000
_cell.angle_alpha   90.00
_cell.angle_beta   90.00
_cell.angle_gamma   90.00
#
_symmetry.space_group_name_H-M   'P 1'
#
loop_
_entity.id
_entity.type
_entity.pdbx_description
1 polymer ?
#
loop_
_entity_poly.entity_id
_entity_poly.type
_entity_poly.pdbx_seq_one_letter_code
_entity_poly.pdbx_strand_id
1 'polypeptide(L)'
;MNQVVSRIRPRQTRQTVLGILLLFVLMLVAACSGGSGDESAPETAVQQTGSLTCSQTCLSQGQCGAAVDGSIIILAHSGQPTLRNHDTLLANEAAVTIIGQQTLSISDAAGTISSMNFFNVQSEGGPASWVSGSCINTQ
;
A
#
# COMPACT_ATOMS: atom_id res chain seq x y z
N MET A 1 34.24 -45.60 61.05
CA MET A 1 34.72 -46.71 60.20
C MET A 1 33.95 -46.61 58.89
N ASN A 2 34.53 -46.35 57.72
CA ASN A 2 35.61 -47.05 56.99
C ASN A 2 35.14 -48.41 56.47
N GLN A 3 35.22 -48.78 55.18
CA GLN A 3 35.46 -48.07 53.90
C GLN A 3 34.54 -48.76 52.82
N VAL A 4 34.57 -48.60 51.48
CA VAL A 4 35.46 -47.99 50.47
C VAL A 4 34.61 -47.48 49.29
N VAL A 5 35.07 -46.48 48.52
CA VAL A 5 34.58 -46.21 47.15
C VAL A 5 35.74 -46.29 46.16
N SER A 6 35.67 -47.23 45.21
CA SER A 6 36.63 -47.39 44.12
C SER A 6 35.92 -47.48 42.77
N ARG A 7 35.96 -46.42 41.96
CA ARG A 7 35.58 -46.45 40.54
C ARG A 7 36.51 -45.60 39.67
N ILE A 8 37.46 -46.30 39.02
CA ILE A 8 37.74 -46.27 37.57
C ILE A 8 37.69 -44.88 36.88
N ARG A 9 38.83 -44.42 36.35
CA ARG A 9 38.90 -43.28 35.41
C ARG A 9 38.59 -43.71 33.96
N PRO A 10 37.54 -43.19 33.29
CA PRO A 10 37.39 -43.32 31.84
C PRO A 10 38.19 -42.23 31.11
N ARG A 11 39.33 -42.59 30.50
CA ARG A 11 40.24 -41.66 29.79
C ARG A 11 39.80 -41.38 28.35
N GLN A 12 38.50 -41.13 28.10
CA GLN A 12 37.90 -41.28 26.76
C GLN A 12 36.82 -40.24 26.39
N THR A 13 36.93 -38.99 26.84
CA THR A 13 35.93 -37.93 26.55
C THR A 13 36.46 -36.74 25.74
N ARG A 14 37.78 -36.58 25.53
CA ARG A 14 38.33 -35.38 24.87
C ARG A 14 38.22 -35.33 23.34
N GLN A 15 38.14 -36.48 22.66
CA GLN A 15 38.11 -36.51 21.19
C GLN A 15 36.70 -36.26 20.61
N THR A 16 35.65 -36.71 21.29
CA THR A 16 34.25 -36.50 20.85
C THR A 16 33.82 -35.04 20.98
N VAL A 17 34.22 -34.34 22.06
CA VAL A 17 33.88 -32.92 22.27
C VAL A 17 34.43 -32.04 21.14
N LEU A 18 35.65 -32.29 20.66
CA LEU A 18 36.25 -31.49 19.59
C LEU A 18 35.50 -31.65 18.26
N GLY A 19 35.07 -32.88 17.93
CA GLY A 19 34.27 -33.14 16.73
C GLY A 19 32.89 -32.49 16.77
N ILE A 20 32.20 -32.56 17.92
CA ILE A 20 30.89 -31.92 18.11
C ILE A 20 31.00 -30.40 17.98
N LEU A 21 32.02 -29.79 18.59
CA LEU A 21 32.24 -28.33 18.52
C LEU A 21 32.45 -27.86 17.07
N LEU A 22 33.26 -28.58 16.29
CA LEU A 22 33.60 -28.21 14.91
C LEU A 22 32.38 -28.35 13.98
N LEU A 23 31.54 -29.36 14.20
CA LEU A 23 30.27 -29.55 13.47
C LEU A 23 29.24 -28.46 13.82
N PHE A 24 29.22 -27.99 15.08
CA PHE A 24 28.39 -26.87 15.52
C PHE A 24 28.83 -25.53 14.89
N VAL A 25 30.13 -25.31 14.72
CA VAL A 25 30.69 -24.13 14.03
C VAL A 25 30.32 -24.16 12.53
N LEU A 26 30.37 -25.33 11.87
CA LEU A 26 29.96 -25.47 10.47
C LEU A 26 28.48 -25.15 10.25
N MET A 27 27.60 -25.58 11.17
CA MET A 27 26.17 -25.18 11.17
C MET A 27 25.99 -23.66 11.27
N LEU A 28 26.73 -23.00 12.17
CA LEU A 28 26.65 -21.55 12.37
C LEU A 28 27.12 -20.76 11.13
N VAL A 29 28.20 -21.20 10.47
CA VAL A 29 28.67 -20.55 9.23
C VAL A 29 27.64 -20.71 8.11
N ALA A 30 27.03 -21.89 7.95
CA ALA A 30 26.00 -22.12 6.94
C ALA A 30 24.71 -21.31 7.19
N ALA A 31 24.34 -21.08 8.45
CA ALA A 31 23.20 -20.23 8.81
C ALA A 31 23.46 -18.75 8.50
N CYS A 32 24.71 -18.28 8.62
CA CYS A 32 25.09 -16.88 8.35
C CYS A 32 25.46 -16.60 6.89
N SER A 33 25.65 -17.61 6.04
CA SER A 33 25.95 -17.42 4.61
C SER A 33 24.71 -17.40 3.70
N GLY A 34 23.49 -17.35 4.26
CA GLY A 34 22.23 -17.15 3.54
C GLY A 34 22.03 -15.74 2.96
N GLY A 35 23.11 -15.10 2.51
CA GLY A 35 23.15 -13.73 1.99
C GLY A 35 22.62 -13.63 0.56
N SER A 36 21.33 -13.93 0.36
CA SER A 36 20.57 -13.60 -0.85
C SER A 36 19.11 -13.38 -0.51
N GLY A 37 18.87 -12.56 0.52
CA GLY A 37 17.69 -11.72 0.47
C GLY A 37 17.91 -10.73 -0.66
N ASP A 38 17.04 -10.76 -1.68
CA ASP A 38 16.79 -9.56 -2.48
C ASP A 38 16.18 -8.54 -1.52
N GLU A 39 17.03 -7.81 -0.81
CA GLU A 39 16.67 -6.53 -0.22
C GLU A 39 16.54 -5.52 -1.36
N SER A 40 15.50 -5.75 -2.15
CA SER A 40 14.88 -4.77 -3.02
C SER A 40 14.56 -3.56 -2.14
N ALA A 41 15.50 -2.62 -2.11
CA ALA A 41 15.27 -1.29 -1.55
C ALA A 41 13.92 -0.84 -2.09
N PRO A 42 12.98 -0.42 -1.22
CA PRO A 42 11.61 -0.20 -1.64
C PRO A 42 11.63 0.77 -2.81
N GLU A 43 11.23 0.27 -3.99
CA GLU A 43 11.02 1.10 -5.17
C GLU A 43 10.18 2.26 -4.68
N THR A 44 10.74 3.48 -4.72
CA THR A 44 10.18 4.61 -3.99
C THR A 44 8.87 4.96 -4.67
N ALA A 45 7.79 4.36 -4.15
CA ALA A 45 6.58 4.11 -4.90
C ALA A 45 6.08 5.43 -5.44
N VAL A 46 6.18 5.59 -6.76
CA VAL A 46 6.04 6.90 -7.41
C VAL A 46 4.64 7.41 -7.08
N GLN A 47 4.59 8.34 -6.13
CA GLN A 47 3.33 8.88 -5.64
C GLN A 47 2.71 9.64 -6.80
N GLN A 48 1.75 9.01 -7.46
CA GLN A 48 1.11 9.59 -8.62
C GLN A 48 0.35 10.82 -8.14
N THR A 49 0.78 11.99 -8.60
CA THR A 49 0.14 13.25 -8.25
C THR A 49 -0.74 13.72 -9.39
N GLY A 50 -1.65 14.63 -9.07
CA GLY A 50 -2.50 15.24 -10.07
C GLY A 50 -3.10 16.54 -9.55
N SER A 51 -3.84 17.17 -10.45
CA SER A 51 -4.67 18.33 -10.16
C SER A 51 -6.13 17.94 -10.38
N LEU A 52 -7.01 18.34 -9.46
CA LEU A 52 -8.44 18.24 -9.65
C LEU A 52 -8.87 19.21 -10.76
N THR A 53 -9.76 18.80 -11.66
CA THR A 53 -10.19 19.63 -12.79
C THR A 53 -11.63 19.31 -13.18
N CYS A 54 -12.50 20.32 -13.16
CA CYS A 54 -13.87 20.21 -13.65
C CYS A 54 -13.89 20.22 -15.19
N SER A 55 -13.37 19.13 -15.78
CA SER A 55 -13.35 18.92 -17.23
C SER A 55 -14.77 18.82 -17.78
N GLN A 56 -14.95 19.08 -19.08
CA GLN A 56 -16.27 18.92 -19.74
C GLN A 56 -16.82 17.49 -19.56
N THR A 57 -15.95 16.48 -19.45
CA THR A 57 -16.32 15.09 -19.17
C THR A 57 -16.76 14.90 -17.72
N CYS A 58 -16.00 15.42 -16.74
CA CYS A 58 -16.37 15.43 -15.31
C CYS A 58 -17.73 16.13 -15.08
N LEU A 59 -17.94 17.27 -15.74
CA LEU A 59 -19.19 18.04 -15.70
C LEU A 59 -20.36 17.28 -16.34
N SER A 60 -20.16 16.67 -17.52
CA SER A 60 -21.20 15.86 -18.18
C SER A 60 -21.60 14.60 -17.40
N GLN A 61 -20.71 14.08 -16.56
CA GLN A 61 -20.97 12.98 -15.63
C GLN A 61 -21.57 13.45 -14.30
N GLY A 62 -21.79 14.76 -14.11
CA GLY A 62 -22.32 15.34 -12.88
C GLY A 62 -21.40 15.20 -11.66
N GLN A 63 -20.08 15.14 -11.90
CA GLN A 63 -19.06 14.94 -10.86
C GLN A 63 -18.33 16.24 -10.46
N CYS A 64 -18.71 17.37 -11.06
CA CYS A 64 -18.31 18.71 -10.64
C CYS A 64 -19.41 19.73 -10.97
N GLY A 65 -19.30 20.95 -10.44
CA GLY A 65 -20.22 22.03 -10.72
C GLY A 65 -19.80 23.34 -10.05
N ALA A 66 -20.70 24.33 -10.06
CA ALA A 66 -20.54 25.57 -9.30
C ALA A 66 -21.27 25.50 -7.96
N ALA A 67 -20.63 25.99 -6.90
CA ALA A 67 -21.25 26.22 -5.60
C ALA A 67 -22.08 27.53 -5.58
N VAL A 68 -22.78 27.80 -4.48
CA VAL A 68 -23.66 28.97 -4.33
C VAL A 68 -22.94 30.32 -4.35
N ASP A 69 -21.63 30.33 -4.13
CA ASP A 69 -20.75 31.50 -4.23
C ASP A 69 -20.11 31.67 -5.63
N GLY A 70 -20.39 30.75 -6.56
CA GLY A 70 -19.80 30.70 -7.89
C GLY A 70 -18.45 29.99 -7.99
N SER A 71 -17.89 29.47 -6.88
CA SER A 71 -16.66 28.67 -6.92
C SER A 71 -16.89 27.31 -7.61
N ILE A 72 -15.89 26.80 -8.34
CA ILE A 72 -15.97 25.51 -9.01
C ILE A 72 -15.47 24.41 -8.06
N ILE A 73 -16.30 23.38 -7.88
CA ILE A 73 -16.09 22.28 -6.96
C ILE A 73 -16.15 20.93 -7.67
N ILE A 74 -15.29 19.99 -7.26
CA ILE A 74 -15.42 18.56 -7.56
C ILE A 74 -16.28 17.93 -6.46
N LEU A 75 -17.20 17.08 -6.87
CA LEU A 75 -18.04 16.28 -5.97
C LEU A 75 -17.33 14.96 -5.70
N ALA A 76 -17.12 14.65 -4.42
CA ALA A 76 -16.36 13.51 -3.95
C ALA A 76 -17.13 12.74 -2.87
N HIS A 77 -16.69 11.51 -2.60
CA HIS A 77 -17.25 10.69 -1.53
C HIS A 77 -16.14 10.13 -0.63
N SER A 78 -16.26 10.34 0.68
CA SER A 78 -15.26 9.98 1.68
C SER A 78 -14.89 8.48 1.66
N GLY A 79 -15.88 7.59 1.79
CA GLY A 79 -15.65 6.15 1.96
C GLY A 79 -15.46 5.29 0.70
N GLN A 80 -16.11 5.60 -0.42
CA GLN A 80 -16.19 4.67 -1.57
C GLN A 80 -16.33 5.39 -2.93
N PRO A 81 -15.93 4.77 -4.06
CA PRO A 81 -16.19 5.30 -5.39
C PRO A 81 -17.68 5.25 -5.73
N THR A 82 -18.21 6.35 -6.29
CA THR A 82 -19.64 6.49 -6.61
C THR A 82 -19.88 7.65 -7.59
N LEU A 83 -20.96 7.57 -8.37
CA LEU A 83 -21.47 8.71 -9.17
C LEU A 83 -22.47 9.59 -8.41
N ARG A 84 -22.90 9.19 -7.22
CA ARG A 84 -24.07 9.73 -6.49
C ARG A 84 -23.81 9.78 -4.99
N ASN A 85 -24.62 10.58 -4.28
CA ASN A 85 -24.59 10.72 -2.82
C ASN A 85 -23.24 11.23 -2.29
N HIS A 86 -22.60 12.12 -3.06
CA HIS A 86 -21.37 12.80 -2.70
C HIS A 86 -21.52 13.53 -1.35
N ASP A 87 -20.59 13.28 -0.43
CA ASP A 87 -20.58 13.83 0.93
C ASP A 87 -19.46 14.86 1.15
N THR A 88 -18.52 14.95 0.21
CA THR A 88 -17.30 15.74 0.31
C THR A 88 -17.19 16.66 -0.91
N LEU A 89 -16.84 17.93 -0.67
CA LEU A 89 -16.59 18.91 -1.73
C LEU A 89 -15.10 19.25 -1.76
N LEU A 90 -14.48 19.17 -2.93
CA LEU A 90 -13.07 19.49 -3.12
C LEU A 90 -12.94 20.66 -4.11
N ALA A 91 -11.97 21.55 -3.90
CA ALA A 91 -11.76 22.68 -4.80
C ALA A 91 -11.26 22.22 -6.18
N ASN A 92 -11.73 22.86 -7.25
CA ASN A 92 -11.11 22.77 -8.56
C ASN A 92 -9.64 23.26 -8.50
N GLU A 93 -8.77 22.71 -9.36
CA GLU A 93 -7.32 22.98 -9.42
C GLU A 93 -6.52 22.61 -8.17
N ALA A 94 -7.15 22.02 -7.14
CA ALA A 94 -6.43 21.51 -5.97
C ALA A 94 -5.45 20.39 -6.35
N ALA A 95 -4.21 20.50 -5.87
CA ALA A 95 -3.21 19.45 -5.98
C ALA A 95 -3.55 18.28 -5.04
N VAL A 96 -3.39 17.06 -5.53
CA VAL A 96 -3.71 15.82 -4.81
C VAL A 96 -2.70 14.72 -5.07
N THR A 97 -2.48 13.88 -4.07
CA THR A 97 -1.81 12.58 -4.19
C THR A 97 -2.85 11.48 -4.41
N ILE A 98 -2.67 10.65 -5.43
CA ILE A 98 -3.48 9.46 -5.66
C ILE A 98 -2.93 8.34 -4.77
N ILE A 99 -3.76 7.88 -3.83
CA ILE A 99 -3.41 6.83 -2.86
C ILE A 99 -4.12 5.50 -3.14
N GLY A 100 -4.97 5.45 -4.16
CA GLY A 100 -5.64 4.24 -4.62
C GLY A 100 -6.48 4.46 -5.88
N GLN A 101 -6.87 3.37 -6.53
CA GLN A 101 -7.74 3.40 -7.72
C GLN A 101 -8.72 2.23 -7.70
N GLN A 102 -9.90 2.42 -8.29
CA GLN A 102 -10.91 1.38 -8.48
C GLN A 102 -11.73 1.65 -9.74
N THR A 103 -11.88 0.64 -10.59
CA THR A 103 -12.79 0.69 -11.73
C THR A 103 -14.15 0.15 -11.32
N LEU A 104 -15.23 0.85 -11.69
CA LEU A 104 -16.61 0.39 -11.55
C LEU A 104 -17.24 0.14 -12.91
N SER A 105 -18.08 -0.90 -12.99
CA SER A 105 -19.00 -1.11 -14.12
C SER A 105 -20.28 -0.33 -13.89
N ILE A 106 -20.69 0.48 -14.87
CA ILE A 106 -21.80 1.42 -14.76
C ILE A 106 -22.74 1.24 -15.96
N SER A 107 -24.02 1.01 -15.67
CA SER A 107 -25.09 1.01 -16.68
C SER A 107 -25.56 2.43 -16.96
N ASP A 108 -25.71 2.79 -18.23
CA ASP A 108 -26.50 3.96 -18.63
C ASP A 108 -28.02 3.68 -18.53
N ALA A 109 -28.83 4.66 -18.95
CA ALA A 109 -30.30 4.56 -18.95
C ALA A 109 -30.89 3.68 -20.07
N ALA A 110 -30.08 3.25 -21.05
CA ALA A 110 -30.45 2.30 -22.10
C ALA A 110 -30.06 0.85 -21.75
N GLY A 111 -29.29 0.64 -20.67
CA GLY A 111 -28.76 -0.66 -20.26
C GLY A 111 -27.34 -0.95 -20.77
N THR A 112 -26.67 0.03 -21.41
CA THR A 112 -25.28 -0.12 -21.87
C THR A 112 -24.34 -0.14 -20.68
N ILE A 113 -23.59 -1.23 -20.50
CA ILE A 113 -22.56 -1.32 -19.47
C ILE A 113 -21.27 -0.70 -20.00
N SER A 114 -20.70 0.22 -19.22
CA SER A 114 -19.42 0.88 -19.44
C SER A 114 -18.53 0.73 -18.20
N SER A 115 -17.22 0.93 -18.33
CA SER A 115 -16.29 0.95 -17.21
C SER A 115 -15.80 2.37 -16.94
N MET A 116 -15.79 2.78 -15.67
CA MET A 116 -15.32 4.09 -15.23
C MET A 116 -14.32 3.94 -14.09
N ASN A 117 -13.19 4.64 -14.20
CA ASN A 117 -12.16 4.67 -13.17
C ASN A 117 -12.49 5.73 -12.12
N PHE A 118 -12.22 5.42 -10.86
CA PHE A 118 -12.25 6.34 -9.72
C PHE A 118 -10.89 6.28 -9.03
N PHE A 119 -10.46 7.40 -8.48
CA PHE A 119 -9.23 7.50 -7.71
C PHE A 119 -9.55 7.90 -6.28
N ASN A 120 -8.90 7.25 -5.32
CA ASN A 120 -8.87 7.70 -3.94
C ASN A 120 -7.74 8.72 -3.83
N VAL A 121 -8.08 9.97 -3.55
CA VAL A 121 -7.16 11.10 -3.50
C VAL A 121 -7.04 11.66 -2.10
N GLN A 122 -5.86 12.19 -1.79
CA GLN A 122 -5.59 12.94 -0.57
C GLN A 122 -5.01 14.30 -0.93
N SER A 123 -5.64 15.38 -0.45
CA SER A 123 -5.05 16.72 -0.46
C SER A 123 -4.04 16.86 0.68
N GLU A 124 -3.12 17.83 0.60
CA GLU A 124 -2.07 18.02 1.63
C GLU A 124 -2.67 18.17 3.05
N GLY A 125 -2.34 17.23 3.94
CA GLY A 125 -2.88 17.16 5.31
C GLY A 125 -4.38 16.83 5.44
N GLY A 126 -5.09 16.63 4.33
CA GLY A 126 -6.54 16.38 4.32
C GLY A 126 -6.93 14.91 4.51
N PRO A 127 -8.23 14.63 4.69
CA PRO A 127 -8.75 13.27 4.60
C PRO A 127 -8.64 12.71 3.18
N ALA A 128 -8.66 11.39 3.05
CA ALA A 128 -8.83 10.70 1.78
C ALA A 128 -10.28 10.85 1.26
N SER A 129 -10.48 10.86 -0.06
CA SER A 129 -11.80 10.86 -0.68
C SER A 129 -11.75 10.33 -2.11
N TRP A 130 -12.83 9.69 -2.56
CA TRP A 130 -12.96 9.17 -3.91
C TRP A 130 -13.52 10.22 -4.88
N VAL A 131 -12.87 10.36 -6.04
CA VAL A 131 -13.33 11.19 -7.17
C VAL A 131 -13.37 10.36 -8.45
N SER A 132 -14.20 10.77 -9.41
CA SER A 132 -14.19 10.19 -10.76
C SER A 132 -12.88 10.53 -11.48
N GLY A 133 -12.33 9.56 -12.22
CA GLY A 133 -11.09 9.74 -12.99
C GLY A 133 -11.21 10.71 -14.16
N SER A 134 -12.43 11.11 -14.56
CA SER A 134 -12.64 12.22 -15.50
C SER A 134 -12.37 13.60 -14.90
N CYS A 135 -12.25 13.68 -13.57
CA CYS A 135 -12.05 14.90 -12.78
C CYS A 135 -10.60 15.08 -12.29
N ILE A 136 -9.66 14.22 -12.72
CA ILE A 136 -8.22 14.36 -12.43
C ILE A 136 -7.46 14.61 -13.72
N ASN A 137 -6.60 15.62 -13.69
CA ASN A 137 -5.50 15.78 -14.63
C ASN A 137 -4.19 15.32 -13.95
N THR A 138 -3.75 14.11 -14.29
CA THR A 138 -2.52 13.47 -13.77
C THR A 138 -1.27 14.06 -14.39
N GLN A 139 -0.20 14.19 -13.62
CA GLN A 139 1.12 14.66 -14.09
C GLN A 139 2.15 13.52 -14.08
#